data_AF-A0A9P6WQV1-F1
#
_entry.id   AF-A0A9P6WQV1-F1
#
_cell.length_a   1.000
_cell.length_b   1.000
_cell.length_c   1.000
_cell.angle_alpha   90.00
_cell.angle_beta   90.00
_cell.angle_gamma   90.00
#
_symmetry.space_group_name_H-M   'P 1'
#
loop_
_entity.id
_entity.type
_entity.pdbx_description
1 polymer ?
#
loop_
_entity_poly.entity_id
_entity_poly.type
_entity_poly.pdbx_seq_one_letter_code
_entity_poly.pdbx_strand_id
1 'polypeptide(L)' 'MSPEGEILSESQWQANSHKWLPTPEARAFVASLMGRVTEPGKFANWIAPPVMGINRQPVNFDYVRFN' A
#
# COMPACT_ATOMS: atom_id res chain seq x y z
N MET A 1 -2.70 -4.00 24.21
CA MET A 1 -3.65 -2.88 24.20
C MET A 1 -4.37 -2.89 22.86
N SER A 2 -5.68 -2.63 22.81
CA SER A 2 -6.44 -2.54 21.55
C SER A 2 -6.13 -1.23 20.79
N PRO A 3 -6.51 -1.10 19.50
CA PRO A 3 -6.41 0.18 18.78
C PRO A 3 -7.18 1.33 19.44
N GLU A 4 -8.24 1.01 20.18
CA GLU A 4 -9.07 1.96 20.92
C GLU A 4 -8.48 2.32 22.30
N GLY A 5 -7.36 1.70 22.69
CA GLY A 5 -6.63 2.02 23.93
C GLY A 5 -6.96 1.13 25.14
N GLU A 6 -7.74 0.07 24.97
CA GLU A 6 -8.12 -0.82 26.08
C GLU A 6 -7.00 -1.82 26.43
N ILE A 7 -6.80 -2.11 27.71
CA ILE A 7 -5.90 -3.18 28.16
C ILE A 7 -6.64 -4.52 27.98
N LEU A 8 -6.06 -5.40 27.16
CA LEU A 8 -6.62 -6.70 26.83
C LEU A 8 -5.86 -7.80 27.56
N SER A 9 -6.58 -8.87 27.92
CA SER A 9 -5.94 -10.14 28.26
C SER A 9 -5.32 -10.79 27.02
N GLU A 10 -4.45 -11.78 27.24
CA GLU A 10 -3.84 -12.54 26.14
C GLU A 10 -4.90 -13.25 25.27
N SER A 11 -5.93 -13.85 25.88
CA SER A 11 -6.99 -14.52 25.13
C SER A 11 -7.80 -13.56 24.27
N GLN A 12 -8.08 -12.36 24.80
CA GLN A 12 -8.76 -11.30 24.04
C GLN A 12 -7.90 -10.79 22.88
N TRP A 13 -6.58 -10.67 23.09
CA TRP A 13 -5.64 -10.31 22.03
C TRP A 13 -5.60 -11.36 20.92
N GLN A 14 -5.38 -12.62 21.27
CA GLN A 14 -5.30 -13.72 20.29
C GLN A 14 -6.58 -13.85 19.47
N ALA A 15 -7.75 -13.68 20.11
CA ALA A 15 -9.04 -13.76 19.43
C ALA A 15 -9.32 -12.60 18.45
N ASN A 16 -8.63 -11.46 18.56
CA ASN A 16 -8.98 -10.24 17.80
C ASN A 16 -7.83 -9.63 16.99
N SER A 17 -6.57 -10.00 17.24
CA SER A 17 -5.40 -9.38 16.62
C SER A 17 -5.43 -9.39 15.09
N HIS A 18 -5.98 -10.44 14.48
CA HIS A 18 -6.15 -10.58 13.02
C HIS A 18 -7.10 -9.53 12.41
N LYS A 19 -7.94 -8.87 13.20
CA LYS A 19 -8.83 -7.79 12.74
C LYS A 19 -8.09 -6.45 12.61
N TRP A 20 -6.99 -6.30 13.33
CA TRP A 20 -6.23 -5.04 13.41
C TRP A 20 -4.91 -5.12 12.67
N LEU A 21 -4.29 -6.30 12.67
CA LEU A 21 -3.01 -6.55 12.04
C LEU A 21 -3.21 -7.36 10.75
N PRO A 22 -2.46 -7.07 9.68
CA PRO A 22 -2.50 -7.87 8.48
C PRO A 22 -2.20 -9.34 8.79
N THR A 23 -3.04 -10.23 8.27
CA THR A 23 -2.78 -11.68 8.31
C THR A 23 -1.75 -12.07 7.25
N PRO A 24 -1.16 -13.28 7.31
CA PRO A 24 -0.32 -13.79 6.24
C PRO A 24 -1.02 -13.77 4.86
N GLU A 25 -2.30 -14.11 4.81
CA GLU A 25 -3.11 -14.14 3.60
C GLU A 25 -3.33 -12.73 3.05
N ALA A 26 -3.64 -11.76 3.92
CA ALA A 26 -3.77 -10.36 3.54
C ALA A 26 -2.45 -9.82 2.95
N ARG A 27 -1.31 -10.16 3.56
CA ARG A 27 0.02 -9.80 3.03
C ARG A 27 0.29 -10.45 1.67
N ALA A 28 -0.04 -11.73 1.51
CA ALA A 28 0.12 -12.45 0.25
C ALA A 28 -0.73 -11.83 -0.87
N PHE A 29 -1.96 -11.42 -0.55
CA PHE A 29 -2.83 -10.72 -1.49
C PHE A 29 -2.27 -9.36 -1.90
N VAL A 30 -1.81 -8.53 -0.95
CA VAL A 30 -1.18 -7.24 -1.31
C VAL A 30 0.08 -7.46 -2.17
N ALA A 31 0.90 -8.46 -1.84
CA ALA A 31 2.09 -8.79 -2.62
C ALA A 31 1.75 -9.21 -4.07
N SER A 32 0.62 -9.90 -4.30
CA SER A 32 0.21 -10.29 -5.65
C SER A 32 -0.21 -9.12 -6.53
N LEU A 33 -0.55 -7.97 -5.95
CA LEU A 33 -0.83 -6.73 -6.68
C LEU A 33 0.44 -5.99 -7.12
N MET A 34 1.60 -6.33 -6.55
CA MET A 34 2.85 -5.61 -6.79
C MET A 34 3.48 -6.05 -8.13
N GLY A 35 3.34 -5.20 -9.14
CA GLY A 35 3.99 -5.35 -10.45
C GLY A 35 4.61 -4.04 -10.90
N ARG A 36 5.79 -4.11 -11.55
CA ARG A 36 6.49 -2.92 -12.06
C ARG A 36 5.74 -2.34 -13.27
N VAL A 37 5.45 -1.04 -13.22
CA VAL A 37 4.92 -0.24 -14.35
C VAL A 37 5.89 0.91 -14.60
N THR A 38 6.51 0.97 -15.78
CA THR A 38 7.51 2.01 -16.13
C THR A 38 7.16 2.84 -17.34
N GLU A 39 6.01 2.60 -17.96
CA GLU A 39 5.54 3.43 -19.06
C GLU A 39 5.17 4.83 -18.53
N PRO A 40 5.69 5.92 -19.12
CA PRO A 40 5.38 7.28 -18.68
C PRO A 40 3.87 7.55 -18.68
N GLY A 41 3.36 8.05 -17.55
CA GLY A 41 1.94 8.34 -17.38
C GLY A 41 1.05 7.13 -17.11
N LYS A 42 1.60 5.90 -17.01
CA LYS A 42 0.87 4.73 -16.53
C LYS A 42 1.10 4.50 -15.04
N PHE A 43 0.07 3.99 -14.38
CA PHE A 43 0.08 3.63 -12.97
C PHE A 43 -0.43 2.21 -12.79
N ALA A 44 0.04 1.52 -11.76
CA ALA A 44 -0.49 0.20 -11.42
C ALA A 44 -1.97 0.32 -10.98
N ASN A 45 -2.77 -0.70 -11.28
CA ASN A 45 -4.22 -0.65 -11.07
C ASN A 45 -4.67 -0.41 -9.62
N TRP A 46 -3.80 -0.68 -8.64
CA TRP A 46 -4.11 -0.54 -7.21
C TRP A 46 -3.87 0.88 -6.68
N ILE A 47 -3.28 1.79 -7.46
CA ILE A 47 -2.99 3.17 -7.05
C ILE A 47 -3.51 4.18 -8.07
N ALA A 48 -4.22 5.18 -7.58
CA ALA A 48 -4.71 6.27 -8.42
C ALA A 48 -3.55 7.18 -8.90
N PRO A 49 -3.67 7.82 -10.08
CA PRO A 49 -2.71 8.84 -10.51
C PRO A 49 -2.64 10.01 -9.51
N PRO A 50 -1.47 10.66 -9.34
CA PRO A 50 -1.33 11.84 -8.51
C PRO A 50 -2.02 13.04 -9.17
N VAL A 51 -2.42 14.02 -8.35
CA VAL A 51 -3.13 15.23 -8.81
C VAL A 51 -2.25 16.12 -9.70
N MET A 52 -0.93 16.14 -9.47
CA MET A 52 0.02 16.93 -10.24
C MET A 52 1.38 16.26 -10.31
N GLY A 53 2.15 16.60 -11.35
CA GLY A 53 3.54 16.16 -11.50
C GLY A 53 4.50 16.95 -10.59
N ILE A 54 5.79 16.61 -10.69
CA ILE A 54 6.86 17.18 -9.87
C ILE A 54 7.52 18.34 -10.61
N ASN A 55 7.87 19.42 -9.89
CA ASN A 55 8.61 20.57 -10.45
C ASN A 55 7.96 21.17 -11.72
N ARG A 56 6.64 21.34 -11.69
CA ARG A 56 5.82 21.83 -12.83
C ARG A 56 5.92 20.97 -14.11
N GLN A 57 6.48 19.77 -14.04
CA GLN A 57 6.45 18.82 -15.14
C GLN A 57 5.08 18.11 -15.18
N PRO A 58 4.64 17.65 -16.35
CA PRO A 58 3.40 16.87 -16.48
C PRO A 58 3.54 15.49 -15.81
N VAL A 59 2.41 14.85 -15.48
CA VAL A 59 2.39 13.53 -14.81
C VAL A 59 3.03 12.43 -15.68
N ASN A 60 2.98 12.56 -17.00
CA ASN A 60 3.59 11.63 -17.95
C ASN A 60 5.01 12.04 -18.40
N PHE A 61 5.70 12.90 -17.65
CA PHE A 61 7.11 13.21 -17.90
C PHE A 61 8.00 11.98 -17.65
N ASP A 62 9.08 11.86 -18.41
CA ASP A 62 10.12 10.83 -18.21
C ASP A 62 10.95 11.12 -16.96
N TYR A 63 10.39 10.84 -15.78
CA TYR A 63 11.03 11.09 -14.49
C TYR A 63 12.28 10.24 -14.24
N VAL A 64 12.39 9.07 -14.88
CA VAL A 64 13.54 8.17 -14.76
C VAL A 64 13.95 7.72 -16.15
N ARG A 65 15.25 7.79 -16.44
CA ARG A 65 15.87 7.24 -17.65
C ARG A 65 16.76 6.07 -17.23
N PHE A 66 16.65 4.93 -17.91
CA PHE A 66 17.32 3.68 -17.53
C PHE A 66 18.65 3.42 -18.26
N ASN A 67 19.08 4.37 -19.10
CA ASN A 67 20.32 4.28 -19.87
C ASN A 67 21.51 4.82 -19.08
#